data_AF-A0A3M2VWI6-F1
#
_entry.id   AF-A0A3M2VWI6-F1
#
_cell.length_a   1.000
_cell.length_b   1.000
_cell.length_c   1.000
_cell.angle_alpha   90.00
_cell.angle_beta   90.00
_cell.angle_gamma   90.00
#
_symmetry.space_group_name_H-M   'P 1'
#
loop_
_entity.id
_entity.type
_entity.pdbx_description
1 polymer ?
#
loop_
_entity_poly.entity_id
_entity_poly.type
_entity_poly.pdbx_seq_one_letter_code
_entity_poly.pdbx_strand_id
1 'polypeptide(L)'
;MIRARKIVGTGEDGQLFPEENIKQYSVNNDALGPCNCVGRQLIKMVLESNMNKRKMIGAHSALALLALAVSQVHAADPTVQQGREDRAEKAAQKTLAKMTMEEKLAYIGGTGGWDVKPLTNYGVPQIHGADGGVGVRYTSEGNDQGVVYPSGPNLAATFNPRRAIDLGRALGYDTATGGYQFITGPGVNLYRMPYGGRAFEYFSGEDPFLGASLAPGVINGIQSRGVWANAKHYAANDQESNRFNLDQKMPERVLREMSLPAFESSSKNGNVAMMMCALPESER
;
A
#
# COMPACT_ATOMS: atom_id res chain seq x y z
N MET A 1 0.26 12.81 -37.46
CA MET A 1 1.41 13.72 -37.71
C MET A 1 1.21 14.99 -36.90
N ILE A 2 1.68 15.03 -35.65
CA ILE A 2 1.87 16.27 -34.87
C ILE A 2 3.13 16.03 -34.03
N ARG A 3 4.15 16.88 -34.23
CA ARG A 3 5.47 16.85 -33.58
C ARG A 3 5.36 17.46 -32.18
N ALA A 4 5.89 16.78 -31.17
CA ALA A 4 6.19 17.38 -29.88
C ALA A 4 7.41 18.32 -30.02
N ARG A 5 7.27 19.58 -29.60
CA ARG A 5 8.39 20.52 -29.42
C ARG A 5 8.97 20.33 -28.02
N LYS A 6 10.30 20.26 -27.98
CA LYS A 6 11.16 20.36 -26.81
C LYS A 6 11.07 21.79 -26.28
N ILE A 7 10.67 21.99 -25.02
CA ILE A 7 10.84 23.26 -24.32
C ILE A 7 11.93 23.03 -23.28
N VAL A 8 13.06 23.70 -23.49
CA VAL A 8 14.16 23.87 -22.55
C VAL A 8 13.83 25.14 -21.77
N GLY A 9 13.86 25.07 -20.43
CA GLY A 9 13.61 26.22 -19.58
C GLY A 9 14.80 27.19 -19.56
N THR A 10 14.49 28.46 -19.31
CA THR A 10 15.44 29.46 -18.82
C THR A 10 14.80 30.15 -17.62
N GLY A 11 15.34 29.94 -16.43
CA GLY A 11 15.14 30.80 -15.28
C GLY A 11 16.24 31.85 -15.26
N GLU A 12 15.85 33.10 -15.05
CA GLU A 12 16.74 34.19 -14.66
C GLU A 12 17.31 33.86 -13.27
N ASP A 13 18.61 34.11 -13.08
CA ASP A 13 19.41 34.00 -11.84
C ASP A 13 20.47 32.88 -11.89
N GLY A 14 21.47 33.09 -12.76
CA GLY A 14 22.61 32.20 -12.98
C GLY A 14 23.63 32.16 -11.82
N GLN A 15 23.35 31.39 -10.78
CA GLN A 15 24.38 30.92 -9.84
C GLN A 15 24.32 29.40 -9.63
N LEU A 16 25.44 28.76 -9.96
CA LEU A 16 25.73 27.34 -9.78
C LEU A 16 26.08 27.06 -8.31
N PHE A 17 25.40 26.09 -7.68
CA PHE A 17 25.84 25.49 -6.42
C PHE A 17 26.57 24.16 -6.69
N PRO A 18 27.64 23.83 -5.94
CA PRO A 18 28.50 22.68 -6.21
C PRO A 18 27.83 21.35 -5.80
N GLU A 19 27.88 20.37 -6.71
CA GLU A 19 27.52 18.97 -6.46
C GLU A 19 28.63 18.26 -5.66
N GLU A 20 28.44 18.07 -4.36
CA GLU A 20 29.12 16.97 -3.66
C GLU A 20 28.17 16.26 -2.68
N ASN A 21 28.07 14.94 -2.87
CA ASN A 21 27.49 13.92 -1.97
C ASN A 21 25.99 13.59 -2.06
N ILE A 22 25.49 13.30 -3.26
CA ILE A 22 24.41 12.31 -3.44
C ILE A 22 25.02 11.05 -4.06
N LYS A 23 25.21 10.00 -3.25
CA LYS A 23 25.54 8.66 -3.75
C LYS A 23 24.31 8.10 -4.47
N GLN A 24 24.27 8.29 -5.78
CA GLN A 24 23.35 7.64 -6.70
C GLN A 24 23.63 6.13 -6.71
N TYR A 25 22.66 5.33 -6.28
CA TYR A 25 22.61 3.92 -6.70
C TYR A 25 22.23 3.89 -8.17
N SER A 26 23.24 3.85 -9.04
CA SER A 26 23.09 3.53 -10.46
C SER A 26 22.73 2.05 -10.60
N VAL A 27 21.53 1.77 -11.10
CA VAL A 27 21.20 0.46 -11.67
C VAL A 27 21.57 0.54 -13.15
N ASN A 28 22.60 -0.19 -13.55
CA ASN A 28 23.01 -0.31 -14.95
C ASN A 28 21.83 -0.80 -15.82
N ASN A 29 21.43 0.02 -16.78
CA ASN A 29 20.40 -0.26 -17.79
C ASN A 29 20.99 -0.76 -19.12
N ASP A 30 22.19 -1.36 -19.09
CA ASP A 30 22.81 -1.97 -20.27
C ASP A 30 22.36 -3.42 -20.44
N ALA A 31 21.08 -3.63 -20.74
CA ALA A 31 20.58 -4.92 -21.23
C ALA A 31 19.26 -4.81 -22.01
N LEU A 32 19.04 -3.75 -22.81
CA LEU A 32 17.91 -3.72 -23.75
C LEU A 32 18.34 -3.11 -25.10
N GLY A 33 18.90 -3.97 -25.95
CA GLY A 33 18.96 -3.77 -27.42
C GLY A 33 17.68 -4.27 -28.11
N PRO A 34 17.45 -3.93 -29.39
CA PRO A 34 16.13 -3.59 -29.91
C PRO A 34 15.26 -4.78 -30.37
N CYS A 35 13.95 -4.57 -30.30
CA CYS A 35 12.90 -5.38 -30.93
C CYS A 35 13.24 -5.72 -32.39
N ASN A 36 13.28 -7.01 -32.73
CA ASN A 36 13.14 -7.50 -34.09
C ASN A 36 12.19 -8.71 -34.12
N CYS A 37 11.25 -8.64 -35.06
CA CYS A 37 10.19 -9.59 -35.33
C CYS A 37 10.71 -11.01 -35.60
N VAL A 38 10.23 -12.02 -34.86
CA VAL A 38 10.17 -13.40 -35.36
C VAL A 38 8.87 -14.07 -34.90
N GLY A 39 7.76 -13.64 -35.50
CA GLY A 39 6.58 -14.50 -35.63
C GLY A 39 6.81 -15.47 -36.79
N ARG A 40 7.07 -16.75 -36.48
CA ARG A 40 6.86 -17.99 -37.28
C ARG A 40 8.01 -18.98 -37.03
N GLN A 41 7.93 -19.76 -35.95
CA GLN A 41 8.48 -21.15 -35.94
C GLN A 41 8.13 -21.98 -34.70
N LEU A 42 6.97 -21.75 -34.06
CA LEU A 42 6.51 -22.55 -32.92
C LEU A 42 5.33 -23.49 -33.24
N ILE A 43 5.22 -23.93 -34.50
CA ILE A 43 4.30 -25.01 -34.91
C ILE A 43 5.05 -25.93 -35.90
N LYS A 44 6.10 -26.61 -35.41
CA LYS A 44 6.67 -27.78 -36.10
C LYS A 44 7.57 -28.62 -35.19
N MET A 45 7.12 -28.91 -33.98
CA MET A 45 7.85 -29.78 -33.04
C MET A 45 6.93 -30.65 -32.16
N VAL A 46 5.80 -31.09 -32.72
CA VAL A 46 4.86 -32.01 -32.05
C VAL A 46 4.73 -33.36 -32.79
N LEU A 47 5.52 -33.59 -33.85
CA LEU A 47 5.52 -34.89 -34.50
C LEU A 47 6.93 -35.47 -34.51
N GLU A 48 7.04 -36.63 -33.87
CA GLU A 48 8.10 -37.63 -33.98
C GLU A 48 9.46 -37.30 -33.35
N SER A 49 9.64 -37.75 -32.10
CA SER A 49 10.90 -38.39 -31.69
C SER A 49 10.71 -39.12 -30.36
N ASN A 50 10.85 -40.44 -30.42
CA ASN A 50 10.97 -41.34 -29.28
C ASN A 50 12.16 -40.94 -28.40
N MET A 51 11.90 -40.22 -27.30
CA MET A 51 12.92 -39.83 -26.33
C MET A 51 12.66 -40.50 -24.97
N ASN A 52 13.66 -41.30 -24.57
CA ASN A 52 13.71 -42.16 -23.38
C ASN A 52 13.12 -41.55 -22.09
N LYS A 53 12.16 -42.27 -21.50
CA LYS A 53 11.47 -41.97 -20.23
C LYS A 53 12.38 -41.68 -19.02
N ARG A 54 13.68 -42.04 -19.08
CA ARG A 54 14.67 -41.79 -18.01
C ARG A 54 15.16 -40.33 -17.91
N LYS A 55 15.09 -39.53 -18.99
CA LYS A 55 15.54 -38.11 -18.96
C LYS A 55 14.45 -37.12 -18.51
N MET A 56 13.18 -37.50 -18.56
CA MET A 56 12.07 -36.63 -18.13
C MET A 56 11.99 -36.43 -16.61
N ILE A 57 12.46 -37.41 -15.81
CA ILE A 57 12.36 -37.36 -14.35
C ILE A 57 13.31 -36.27 -13.79
N GLY A 58 14.52 -36.12 -14.35
CA GLY A 58 15.48 -35.10 -13.90
C GLY A 58 15.07 -33.66 -14.18
N ALA A 59 14.36 -33.41 -15.29
CA ALA A 59 13.93 -32.06 -15.68
C ALA A 59 12.79 -31.53 -14.79
N HIS A 60 11.88 -32.40 -14.34
CA HIS A 60 10.79 -32.01 -13.43
C HIS A 60 11.31 -31.79 -12.00
N SER A 61 12.29 -32.58 -11.56
CA SER A 61 12.95 -32.38 -10.26
C SER A 61 13.77 -31.09 -10.21
N ALA A 62 14.49 -30.74 -11.29
CA ALA A 62 15.24 -29.49 -11.37
C ALA A 62 14.32 -28.26 -11.40
N LEU A 63 13.20 -28.32 -12.12
CA LEU A 63 12.22 -27.23 -12.18
C LEU A 63 11.46 -27.05 -10.86
N ALA A 64 11.15 -28.16 -10.16
CA ALA A 64 10.55 -28.12 -8.82
C ALA A 64 11.53 -27.60 -7.76
N LEU A 65 12.81 -27.97 -7.81
CA LEU A 65 13.85 -27.44 -6.93
C LEU A 65 14.12 -25.95 -7.19
N LEU A 66 14.10 -25.52 -8.46
CA LEU A 66 14.21 -24.10 -8.81
C LEU A 66 12.97 -23.32 -8.37
N ALA A 67 11.77 -23.89 -8.49
CA ALA A 67 10.54 -23.28 -7.98
C ALA A 67 10.54 -23.16 -6.45
N LEU A 68 11.04 -24.18 -5.72
CA LEU A 68 11.23 -24.10 -4.27
C LEU A 68 12.28 -23.04 -3.88
N ALA A 69 13.41 -22.97 -4.59
CA ALA A 69 14.46 -21.99 -4.33
C ALA A 69 13.99 -20.55 -4.59
N VAL A 70 13.22 -20.32 -5.65
CA VAL A 70 12.64 -19.00 -5.96
C VAL A 70 11.55 -18.61 -4.94
N SER A 71 10.83 -19.59 -4.38
CA SER A 71 9.82 -19.36 -3.34
C SER A 71 10.44 -18.91 -2.01
N GLN A 72 11.66 -19.34 -1.69
CA GLN A 72 12.35 -18.93 -0.46
C GLN A 72 13.02 -17.55 -0.57
N VAL A 73 13.30 -17.06 -1.77
CA VAL A 73 13.99 -15.76 -1.97
C VAL A 73 13.06 -14.55 -1.83
N HIS A 74 11.74 -14.73 -1.90
CA HIS A 74 10.76 -13.62 -1.92
C HIS A 74 9.92 -13.45 -0.66
N ALA A 75 10.03 -14.35 0.33
CA ALA A 75 9.42 -14.16 1.64
C ALA A 75 10.47 -13.58 2.58
N ALA A 76 10.16 -12.45 3.23
CA ALA A 76 10.99 -11.99 4.35
C ALA A 76 11.08 -13.12 5.38
N ASP A 77 12.30 -13.47 5.80
CA ASP A 77 12.52 -14.49 6.82
C ASP A 77 11.75 -14.08 8.09
N PRO A 78 10.78 -14.90 8.55
CA PRO A 78 9.97 -14.59 9.73
C PRO A 78 10.81 -14.25 10.96
N THR A 79 12.01 -14.84 11.09
CA THR A 79 12.92 -14.58 12.21
C THR A 79 13.55 -13.19 12.14
N VAL A 80 13.84 -12.70 10.93
CA VAL A 80 14.38 -11.35 10.70
C VAL A 80 13.31 -10.30 10.99
N GLN A 81 12.07 -10.56 10.59
CA GLN A 81 10.94 -9.66 10.87
C GLN A 81 10.67 -9.57 12.38
N GLN A 82 10.59 -10.70 13.07
CA GLN A 82 10.44 -10.74 14.53
C GLN A 82 11.58 -9.98 15.22
N GLY A 83 12.84 -10.18 14.80
CA GLY A 83 13.97 -9.46 15.37
C GLY A 83 13.94 -7.94 15.12
N ARG A 84 13.30 -7.47 14.05
CA ARG A 84 13.07 -6.03 13.83
C ARG A 84 12.01 -5.48 14.77
N GLU A 85 10.90 -6.19 14.91
CA GLU A 85 9.79 -5.81 15.80
C GLU A 85 10.25 -5.76 17.25
N ASP A 86 10.99 -6.77 17.72
CA ASP A 86 11.55 -6.79 19.08
C ASP A 86 12.49 -5.60 19.35
N ARG A 87 13.28 -5.19 18.35
CA ARG A 87 14.15 -4.00 18.46
C ARG A 87 13.33 -2.71 18.50
N ALA A 88 12.29 -2.60 17.68
CA ALA A 88 11.40 -1.44 17.65
C ALA A 88 10.66 -1.32 18.99
N GLU A 89 10.13 -2.41 19.51
CA GLU A 89 9.43 -2.47 20.80
C GLU A 89 10.35 -2.07 21.95
N LYS A 90 11.58 -2.62 22.01
CA LYS A 90 12.57 -2.22 23.02
C LYS A 90 12.93 -0.73 22.93
N ALA A 91 13.03 -0.18 21.72
CA ALA A 91 13.29 1.25 21.54
C ALA A 91 12.10 2.10 22.02
N ALA A 92 10.87 1.72 21.68
CA ALA A 92 9.65 2.38 22.13
C ALA A 92 9.54 2.36 23.67
N GLN A 93 9.75 1.20 24.30
CA GLN A 93 9.73 1.06 25.76
C GLN A 93 10.80 1.92 26.44
N LYS A 94 12.02 1.98 25.88
CA LYS A 94 13.09 2.83 26.40
C LYS A 94 12.74 4.32 26.34
N THR A 95 12.05 4.75 25.29
CA THR A 95 11.56 6.13 25.17
C THR A 95 10.44 6.39 26.17
N LEU A 96 9.41 5.52 26.22
CA LEU A 96 8.28 5.64 27.14
C LEU A 96 8.68 5.63 28.62
N ALA A 97 9.73 4.89 28.99
CA ALA A 97 10.26 4.85 30.35
C ALA A 97 10.88 6.19 30.79
N LYS A 98 11.30 7.04 29.86
CA LYS A 98 11.89 8.35 30.14
C LYS A 98 10.87 9.49 30.11
N MET A 99 9.73 9.27 29.46
CA MET A 99 8.69 10.28 29.31
C MET A 99 7.89 10.50 30.60
N THR A 100 7.57 11.76 30.88
CA THR A 100 6.59 12.11 31.93
C THR A 100 5.18 11.72 31.49
N MET A 101 4.22 11.77 32.42
CA MET A 101 2.82 11.51 32.07
C MET A 101 2.28 12.57 31.11
N GLU A 102 2.65 13.82 31.32
CA GLU A 102 2.24 14.96 30.49
C GLU A 102 2.75 14.82 29.05
N GLU A 103 4.00 14.38 28.87
CA GLU A 103 4.55 14.11 27.53
C GLU A 103 3.83 12.96 26.83
N LYS A 104 3.47 11.90 27.56
CA LYS A 104 2.70 10.77 27.02
C LYS A 104 1.32 11.22 26.58
N LEU A 105 0.61 11.97 27.42
CA LEU A 105 -0.72 12.50 27.10
C LEU A 105 -0.68 13.47 25.92
N ALA A 106 0.33 14.35 25.87
CA ALA A 106 0.51 15.29 24.78
C ALA A 106 0.74 14.58 23.43
N TYR A 107 1.32 13.38 23.42
CA TYR A 107 1.66 12.63 22.22
C TYR A 107 0.47 11.91 21.56
N ILE A 108 -0.61 11.64 22.29
CA ILE A 108 -1.77 10.88 21.78
C ILE A 108 -2.56 11.66 20.70
N GLY A 109 -2.37 12.98 20.60
CA GLY A 109 -2.92 13.79 19.52
C GLY A 109 -1.96 13.97 18.34
N GLY A 110 -2.51 14.03 17.12
CA GLY A 110 -1.76 14.40 15.92
C GLY A 110 -1.37 15.88 15.86
N THR A 111 -0.67 16.26 14.79
CA THR A 111 -0.30 17.64 14.45
C THR A 111 -0.50 17.90 12.96
N GLY A 112 -0.73 19.14 12.56
CA GLY A 112 -0.99 19.48 11.16
C GLY A 112 -2.24 18.78 10.60
N GLY A 113 -2.17 18.32 9.35
CA GLY A 113 -3.29 17.63 8.69
C GLY A 113 -3.43 16.17 9.12
N TRP A 114 -2.37 15.38 8.90
CA TRP A 114 -2.37 13.94 9.18
C TRP A 114 -1.18 13.51 10.05
N ASP A 115 -0.31 14.42 10.49
CA ASP A 115 1.01 14.03 10.98
C ASP A 115 0.98 13.56 12.44
N VAL A 116 1.92 12.67 12.78
CA VAL A 116 2.21 12.31 14.16
C VAL A 116 3.29 13.25 14.68
N LYS A 117 3.08 13.80 15.88
CA LYS A 117 4.02 14.72 16.53
C LYS A 117 5.44 14.13 16.60
N PRO A 118 6.50 14.96 16.58
CA PRO A 118 7.83 14.52 16.95
C PRO A 118 7.95 14.31 18.47
N LEU A 119 8.88 13.46 18.89
CA LEU A 119 9.39 13.42 20.26
C LEU A 119 10.86 13.86 20.25
N THR A 120 11.08 15.15 20.00
CA THR A 120 12.41 15.74 19.73
C THR A 120 13.41 15.47 20.85
N ASN A 121 12.99 15.59 22.11
CA ASN A 121 13.83 15.30 23.29
C ASN A 121 14.33 13.84 23.34
N TYR A 122 13.68 12.95 22.59
CA TYR A 122 13.96 11.53 22.53
C TYR A 122 14.53 11.09 21.18
N GLY A 123 14.80 12.03 20.27
CA GLY A 123 15.35 11.75 18.95
C GLY A 123 14.38 11.05 17.99
N VAL A 124 13.07 11.09 18.25
CA VAL A 124 12.06 10.56 17.32
C VAL A 124 11.57 11.69 16.42
N PRO A 125 11.79 11.60 15.10
CA PRO A 125 11.35 12.64 14.16
C PRO A 125 9.82 12.68 14.04
N GLN A 126 9.31 13.74 13.44
CA GLN A 126 7.91 13.81 13.03
C GLN A 126 7.64 12.75 11.96
N ILE A 127 6.43 12.19 11.98
CA ILE A 127 5.96 11.25 10.96
C ILE A 127 4.91 11.99 10.14
N HIS A 128 5.17 12.10 8.85
CA HIS A 128 4.29 12.78 7.90
C HIS A 128 3.35 11.79 7.22
N GLY A 129 2.07 12.14 7.20
CA GLY A 129 1.01 11.39 6.55
C GLY A 129 0.42 12.14 5.36
N ALA A 130 -0.02 11.40 4.35
CA ALA A 130 -0.79 11.96 3.24
C ALA A 130 -2.17 11.31 3.16
N ASP A 131 -3.16 12.07 2.70
CA ASP A 131 -4.45 11.47 2.37
C ASP A 131 -4.29 10.51 1.19
N GLY A 132 -5.08 9.45 1.21
CA GLY A 132 -5.28 8.67 0.00
C GLY A 132 -6.16 7.44 0.10
N GLY A 133 -6.31 6.81 -1.06
CA GLY A 133 -7.14 5.65 -1.37
C GLY A 133 -7.36 5.51 -2.87
N VAL A 134 -7.40 6.65 -3.56
CA VAL A 134 -7.50 6.77 -5.03
C VAL A 134 -6.41 7.69 -5.63
N GLY A 135 -5.33 7.90 -4.90
CA GLY A 135 -4.27 8.86 -5.21
C GLY A 135 -3.63 9.41 -3.95
N VAL A 136 -2.40 9.90 -4.06
CA VAL A 136 -1.70 10.58 -2.97
C VAL A 136 -1.97 12.07 -3.07
N ARG A 137 -2.49 12.67 -2.01
CA ARG A 137 -2.64 14.11 -1.92
C ARG A 137 -1.36 14.71 -1.33
N TYR A 138 -0.50 15.26 -2.19
CA TYR A 138 0.66 16.04 -1.75
C TYR A 138 0.18 17.34 -1.09
N THR A 139 0.56 17.56 0.17
CA THR A 139 0.20 18.75 0.97
C THR A 139 1.41 19.60 1.34
N SER A 140 2.60 19.32 0.81
CA SER A 140 3.74 20.23 0.93
C SER A 140 3.46 21.54 0.19
N GLU A 141 3.99 22.63 0.72
CA GLU A 141 3.92 23.98 0.15
C GLU A 141 4.43 23.97 -1.30
N GLY A 142 3.51 23.85 -2.27
CA GLY A 142 3.85 23.67 -3.68
C GLY A 142 2.77 23.02 -4.56
N ASN A 143 1.81 22.29 -3.99
CA ASN A 143 0.74 21.60 -4.74
C ASN A 143 1.24 20.80 -5.96
N ASP A 144 2.29 20.01 -5.78
CA ASP A 144 2.75 19.11 -6.83
C ASP A 144 1.63 18.17 -7.28
N GLN A 145 1.51 17.95 -8.58
CA GLN A 145 0.44 17.14 -9.14
C GLN A 145 0.60 15.66 -8.72
N GLY A 146 -0.41 15.14 -8.02
CA GLY A 146 -0.53 13.73 -7.69
C GLY A 146 -0.98 12.86 -8.86
N VAL A 147 -0.66 11.57 -8.80
CA VAL A 147 -1.28 10.57 -9.66
C VAL A 147 -2.63 10.18 -9.07
N VAL A 148 -3.67 10.21 -9.90
CA VAL A 148 -5.00 9.70 -9.55
C VAL A 148 -5.14 8.29 -10.12
N TYR A 149 -5.56 7.37 -9.27
CA TYR A 149 -5.77 5.97 -9.62
C TYR A 149 -7.25 5.67 -9.86
N PRO A 150 -7.58 4.54 -10.52
CA PRO A 150 -8.96 4.09 -10.63
C PRO A 150 -9.66 4.01 -9.26
N SER A 151 -10.94 4.35 -9.24
CA SER A 151 -11.74 4.33 -8.01
C SER A 151 -11.88 2.93 -7.42
N GLY A 152 -12.26 2.83 -6.16
CA GLY A 152 -12.45 1.55 -5.46
C GLY A 152 -13.39 0.58 -6.18
N PRO A 153 -14.58 1.00 -6.66
CA PRO A 153 -15.45 0.16 -7.49
C PRO A 153 -14.79 -0.36 -8.77
N ASN A 154 -13.90 0.41 -9.40
CA ASN A 154 -13.17 -0.06 -10.58
C ASN A 154 -12.21 -1.21 -10.22
N LEU A 155 -11.53 -1.12 -9.08
CA LEU A 155 -10.70 -2.23 -8.60
C LEU A 155 -11.55 -3.44 -8.24
N ALA A 156 -12.65 -3.24 -7.51
CA ALA A 156 -13.59 -4.29 -7.12
C ALA A 156 -14.10 -5.06 -8.35
N ALA A 157 -14.51 -4.34 -9.39
CA ALA A 157 -15.01 -4.89 -10.64
C ALA A 157 -13.97 -5.72 -11.43
N THR A 158 -12.67 -5.66 -11.07
CA THR A 158 -11.67 -6.54 -11.68
C THR A 158 -11.72 -7.96 -11.13
N PHE A 159 -12.25 -8.16 -9.91
CA PHE A 159 -12.16 -9.42 -9.15
C PHE A 159 -10.74 -10.02 -9.15
N ASN A 160 -9.71 -9.17 -9.22
CA ASN A 160 -8.35 -9.61 -9.49
C ASN A 160 -7.40 -9.15 -8.37
N PRO A 161 -6.99 -10.05 -7.46
CA PRO A 161 -6.04 -9.74 -6.39
C PRO A 161 -4.68 -9.21 -6.89
N ARG A 162 -4.27 -9.55 -8.11
CA ARG A 162 -3.03 -8.99 -8.70
C ARG A 162 -3.17 -7.50 -8.98
N ARG A 163 -4.35 -7.04 -9.40
CA ARG A 163 -4.63 -5.61 -9.62
C ARG A 163 -4.65 -4.84 -8.31
N ALA A 164 -5.10 -5.46 -7.22
CA ALA A 164 -5.01 -4.88 -5.88
C ALA A 164 -3.54 -4.65 -5.45
N ILE A 165 -2.66 -5.62 -5.71
CA ILE A 165 -1.22 -5.49 -5.46
C ILE A 165 -0.61 -4.36 -6.30
N ASP A 166 -0.96 -4.29 -7.59
CA ASP A 166 -0.46 -3.25 -8.48
C ASP A 166 -0.88 -1.85 -8.00
N LEU A 167 -2.15 -1.68 -7.61
CA LEU A 167 -2.62 -0.42 -7.01
C LEU A 167 -1.85 -0.08 -5.73
N GLY A 168 -1.70 -1.04 -4.83
CA GLY A 168 -0.98 -0.83 -3.57
C GLY A 168 0.47 -0.41 -3.78
N ARG A 169 1.18 -1.07 -4.71
CA ARG A 169 2.58 -0.73 -5.06
C ARG A 169 2.71 0.66 -5.66
N ALA A 170 1.72 1.11 -6.42
CA ALA A 170 1.70 2.43 -7.02
C ALA A 170 1.45 3.52 -5.98
N LEU A 171 0.43 3.33 -5.13
CA LEU A 171 0.16 4.20 -3.97
C LEU A 171 1.37 4.30 -3.03
N GLY A 172 1.99 3.17 -2.69
CA GLY A 172 3.18 3.16 -1.83
C GLY A 172 4.39 3.84 -2.48
N TYR A 173 4.55 3.73 -3.80
CA TYR A 173 5.63 4.41 -4.52
C TYR A 173 5.45 5.93 -4.46
N ASP A 174 4.27 6.43 -4.84
CA ASP A 174 3.98 7.87 -4.82
C ASP A 174 4.07 8.45 -3.41
N THR A 175 3.59 7.70 -2.41
CA THR A 175 3.66 8.14 -1.00
C THR A 175 5.11 8.28 -0.54
N ALA A 176 5.96 7.30 -0.87
CA ALA A 176 7.38 7.35 -0.55
C ALA A 176 8.11 8.45 -1.32
N THR A 177 7.78 8.65 -2.61
CA THR A 177 8.34 9.73 -3.43
C THR A 177 7.97 11.12 -2.89
N GLY A 178 6.77 11.26 -2.31
CA GLY A 178 6.36 12.48 -1.59
C GLY A 178 7.03 12.72 -0.24
N GLY A 179 7.88 11.79 0.22
CA GLY A 179 8.53 11.90 1.53
C GLY A 179 7.62 11.56 2.72
N TYR A 180 6.44 10.97 2.48
CA TYR A 180 5.51 10.57 3.53
C TYR A 180 5.80 9.16 4.04
N GLN A 181 5.59 8.94 5.34
CA GLN A 181 5.78 7.64 5.97
C GLN A 181 4.51 6.79 5.90
N PHE A 182 3.35 7.43 5.71
CA PHE A 182 2.09 6.70 5.57
C PHE A 182 1.08 7.39 4.67
N ILE A 183 0.15 6.57 4.17
CA ILE A 183 -1.02 7.00 3.43
C ILE A 183 -2.27 6.62 4.22
N THR A 184 -3.28 7.50 4.27
CA THR A 184 -4.55 7.20 4.96
C THR A 184 -5.43 6.25 4.14
N GLY A 185 -4.89 5.17 3.57
CA GLY A 185 -5.66 4.20 2.80
C GLY A 185 -5.09 2.78 2.92
N PRO A 186 -5.85 1.76 2.51
CA PRO A 186 -7.07 1.85 1.71
C PRO A 186 -8.39 2.03 2.49
N GLY A 187 -9.41 2.50 1.78
CA GLY A 187 -10.79 2.45 2.22
C GLY A 187 -11.42 1.07 1.97
N VAL A 188 -12.02 0.46 2.99
CA VAL A 188 -12.54 -0.92 2.96
C VAL A 188 -13.94 -1.08 3.54
N ASN A 189 -14.69 0.01 3.75
CA ASN A 189 -16.10 -0.07 4.16
C ASN A 189 -16.97 -0.76 3.11
N LEU A 190 -18.07 -1.37 3.56
CA LEU A 190 -18.98 -2.15 2.73
C LEU A 190 -19.95 -1.24 1.97
N TYR A 191 -20.33 -1.61 0.75
CA TYR A 191 -21.43 -0.97 0.03
C TYR A 191 -22.77 -1.45 0.60
N ARG A 192 -23.14 -0.99 1.80
CA ARG A 192 -24.43 -1.35 2.41
C ARG A 192 -25.61 -0.85 1.58
N MET A 193 -25.47 0.32 0.96
CA MET A 193 -26.50 0.99 0.18
C MET A 193 -25.86 1.61 -1.08
N PRO A 194 -26.56 1.68 -2.22
CA PRO A 194 -26.01 2.22 -3.47
C PRO A 194 -25.76 3.74 -3.43
N TYR A 195 -26.29 4.44 -2.42
CA TYR A 195 -26.19 5.89 -2.28
C TYR A 195 -25.07 6.35 -1.33
N GLY A 196 -24.16 5.45 -0.96
CA GLY A 196 -23.02 5.79 -0.11
C GLY A 196 -22.13 6.84 -0.77
N GLY A 197 -22.07 8.06 -0.23
CA GLY A 197 -21.32 9.17 -0.83
C GLY A 197 -19.81 8.94 -0.95
N ARG A 198 -19.27 7.95 -0.23
CA ARG A 198 -17.86 7.50 -0.30
C ARG A 198 -17.69 6.09 -0.86
N ALA A 199 -18.73 5.50 -1.44
CA ALA A 199 -18.61 4.19 -2.08
C ALA A 199 -17.53 4.18 -3.19
N PHE A 200 -17.27 5.33 -3.83
CA PHE A 200 -16.22 5.47 -4.84
C PHE A 200 -14.80 5.22 -4.33
N GLU A 201 -14.51 5.39 -3.04
CA GLU A 201 -13.16 5.16 -2.50
C GLU A 201 -12.96 3.75 -1.93
N TYR A 202 -14.04 3.05 -1.56
CA TYR A 202 -13.94 1.69 -1.04
C TYR A 202 -13.92 0.68 -2.18
N PHE A 203 -13.15 -0.40 -2.07
CA PHE A 203 -13.16 -1.50 -3.06
C PHE A 203 -13.80 -2.78 -2.52
N SER A 204 -14.41 -2.73 -1.34
CA SER A 204 -14.96 -3.93 -0.71
C SER A 204 -16.19 -4.50 -1.42
N GLY A 205 -16.88 -3.71 -2.23
CA GLY A 205 -18.14 -4.16 -2.82
C GLY A 205 -19.27 -4.22 -1.78
N GLU A 206 -20.38 -4.82 -2.18
CA GLU A 206 -21.47 -5.22 -1.28
C GLU A 206 -21.24 -6.61 -0.65
N ASP A 207 -20.24 -7.34 -1.15
CA ASP A 207 -19.87 -8.68 -0.71
C ASP A 207 -18.67 -8.64 0.26
N PRO A 208 -18.81 -9.11 1.52
CA PRO A 208 -17.73 -9.04 2.49
C PRO A 208 -16.48 -9.84 2.08
N PHE A 209 -16.65 -10.90 1.30
CA PHE A 209 -15.55 -11.76 0.86
C PHE A 209 -14.68 -11.08 -0.20
N LEU A 210 -15.26 -10.29 -1.10
CA LEU A 210 -14.54 -9.51 -2.10
C LEU A 210 -13.59 -8.51 -1.43
N GLY A 211 -14.08 -7.73 -0.48
CA GLY A 211 -13.25 -6.80 0.31
C GLY A 211 -12.14 -7.52 1.08
N ALA A 212 -12.47 -8.62 1.75
CA ALA A 212 -11.50 -9.46 2.45
C ALA A 212 -10.42 -10.04 1.52
N SER A 213 -10.76 -10.33 0.26
CA SER A 213 -9.83 -10.90 -0.73
C SER A 213 -8.90 -9.87 -1.35
N LEU A 214 -9.38 -8.63 -1.54
CA LEU A 214 -8.60 -7.57 -2.20
C LEU A 214 -7.75 -6.74 -1.22
N ALA A 215 -8.26 -6.50 0.00
CA ALA A 215 -7.60 -5.62 0.97
C ALA A 215 -6.12 -6.00 1.26
N PRO A 216 -5.77 -7.28 1.50
CA PRO A 216 -4.39 -7.66 1.73
C PRO A 216 -3.46 -7.34 0.56
N GLY A 217 -3.96 -7.44 -0.68
CA GLY A 217 -3.18 -7.10 -1.87
C GLY A 217 -2.77 -5.64 -1.90
N VAL A 218 -3.73 -4.73 -1.66
CA VAL A 218 -3.46 -3.29 -1.61
C VAL A 218 -2.52 -2.95 -0.45
N ILE A 219 -2.81 -3.47 0.75
CA ILE A 219 -2.03 -3.20 1.97
C ILE A 219 -0.58 -3.69 1.81
N ASN A 220 -0.39 -4.95 1.42
CA ASN A 220 0.95 -5.51 1.21
C ASN A 220 1.69 -4.78 0.08
N GLY A 221 0.98 -4.35 -0.96
CA GLY A 221 1.54 -3.52 -2.03
C GLY A 221 2.11 -2.19 -1.51
N ILE A 222 1.34 -1.46 -0.69
CA ILE A 222 1.78 -0.20 -0.06
C ILE A 222 2.99 -0.48 0.85
N GLN A 223 2.87 -1.45 1.74
CA GLN A 223 3.90 -1.78 2.74
C GLN A 223 5.19 -2.31 2.14
N SER A 224 5.14 -2.94 0.96
CA SER A 224 6.33 -3.35 0.21
C SER A 224 7.24 -2.19 -0.22
N ARG A 225 6.74 -0.95 -0.16
CA ARG A 225 7.50 0.27 -0.46
C ARG A 225 8.05 0.98 0.78
N GLY A 226 7.94 0.36 1.96
CA GLY A 226 8.39 0.96 3.23
C GLY A 226 7.45 2.04 3.77
N VAL A 227 6.22 2.10 3.25
CA VAL A 227 5.16 3.04 3.65
C VAL A 227 4.11 2.30 4.47
N TRP A 228 3.58 2.90 5.52
CA TRP A 228 2.50 2.30 6.30
C TRP A 228 1.15 2.48 5.63
N ALA A 229 0.44 1.37 5.42
CA ALA A 229 -0.96 1.40 5.03
C ALA A 229 -1.85 1.67 6.24
N ASN A 230 -3.00 2.29 5.99
CA ASN A 230 -3.99 2.63 7.00
C ASN A 230 -5.39 2.22 6.54
N ALA A 231 -5.86 1.05 7.00
CA ALA A 231 -7.18 0.57 6.63
C ALA A 231 -8.27 1.44 7.30
N LYS A 232 -9.20 1.96 6.50
CA LYS A 232 -10.25 2.88 6.98
C LYS A 232 -11.64 2.56 6.42
N HIS A 233 -12.74 2.91 7.08
CA HIS A 233 -12.86 3.48 8.42
C HIS A 233 -13.45 2.43 9.34
N TYR A 234 -12.72 2.09 10.39
CA TYR A 234 -13.03 1.03 11.33
C TYR A 234 -14.03 1.50 12.40
N ALA A 235 -15.30 1.11 12.37
CA ALA A 235 -15.97 0.27 11.39
C ALA A 235 -17.34 0.85 11.01
N ALA A 236 -17.99 0.22 10.02
CA ALA A 236 -19.39 0.51 9.63
C ALA A 236 -19.71 1.96 9.23
N ASN A 237 -18.73 2.71 8.72
CA ASN A 237 -18.95 4.03 8.12
C ASN A 237 -19.49 3.93 6.67
N ASP A 238 -20.68 3.35 6.54
CA ASP A 238 -21.26 2.97 5.24
C ASP A 238 -22.22 4.05 4.68
N GLN A 239 -22.43 5.16 5.40
CA GLN A 239 -23.24 6.29 4.94
C GLN A 239 -22.61 7.63 5.33
N GLU A 240 -22.80 8.64 4.47
CA GLU A 240 -22.26 9.97 4.72
C GLU A 240 -23.24 10.89 5.45
N SER A 241 -24.55 10.65 5.26
CA SER A 241 -25.60 11.42 5.92
C SER A 241 -25.51 11.28 7.43
N ASN A 242 -25.34 12.41 8.12
CA ASN A 242 -25.20 12.53 9.58
C ASN A 242 -24.05 11.68 10.18
N ARG A 243 -23.01 11.35 9.40
CA ARG A 243 -21.92 10.44 9.84
C ARG A 243 -21.13 10.86 11.08
N PHE A 244 -21.24 12.12 11.53
CA PHE A 244 -20.62 12.62 12.75
C PHE A 244 -21.47 12.40 14.01
N ASN A 245 -22.75 12.06 13.87
CA ASN A 245 -23.68 11.86 14.99
C ASN A 245 -24.56 10.62 14.80
N LEU A 246 -24.20 9.74 13.85
CA LEU A 246 -24.98 8.56 13.53
C LEU A 246 -24.56 7.43 14.46
N ASP A 247 -25.50 6.92 15.23
CA ASP A 247 -25.38 5.61 15.88
C ASP A 247 -25.83 4.52 14.90
N GLN A 248 -24.86 3.76 14.38
CA GLN A 248 -25.09 2.65 13.46
C GLN A 248 -25.42 1.37 14.24
N LYS A 249 -26.68 1.24 14.65
CA LYS A 249 -27.18 0.03 15.34
C LYS A 249 -27.17 -1.18 14.41
N MET A 250 -26.41 -2.21 14.76
CA MET A 250 -26.40 -3.48 14.04
C MET A 250 -26.22 -4.68 14.98
N PRO A 251 -26.85 -5.83 14.70
CA PRO A 251 -26.59 -7.07 15.42
C PRO A 251 -25.12 -7.48 15.29
N GLU A 252 -24.55 -8.08 16.34
CA GLU A 252 -23.14 -8.54 16.33
C GLU A 252 -22.85 -9.44 15.13
N ARG A 253 -23.78 -10.34 14.80
CA ARG A 253 -23.63 -11.22 13.64
C ARG A 253 -23.42 -10.43 12.33
N VAL A 254 -24.20 -9.37 12.12
CA VAL A 254 -24.08 -8.51 10.93
C VAL A 254 -22.74 -7.77 10.94
N LEU A 255 -22.35 -7.21 12.09
CA LEU A 255 -21.05 -6.56 12.23
C LEU A 255 -19.90 -7.50 11.87
N ARG A 256 -19.90 -8.72 12.43
CA ARG A 256 -18.85 -9.73 12.26
C ARG A 256 -18.82 -10.32 10.85
N GLU A 257 -19.98 -10.63 10.26
CA GLU A 257 -20.08 -11.33 8.97
C GLU A 257 -20.08 -10.37 7.77
N MET A 258 -20.43 -9.09 7.94
CA MET A 258 -20.58 -8.13 6.83
C MET A 258 -19.57 -6.98 6.87
N SER A 259 -19.47 -6.26 7.99
CA SER A 259 -18.68 -5.01 8.03
C SER A 259 -17.21 -5.22 8.42
N LEU A 260 -16.92 -6.21 9.26
CA LEU A 260 -15.56 -6.51 9.74
C LEU A 260 -14.68 -7.41 8.87
N PRO A 261 -15.17 -8.28 7.96
CA PRO A 261 -14.30 -9.23 7.24
C PRO A 261 -13.13 -8.59 6.48
N ALA A 262 -13.35 -7.42 5.86
CA ALA A 262 -12.28 -6.71 5.17
C ALA A 262 -11.19 -6.20 6.14
N PHE A 263 -11.57 -5.72 7.33
CA PHE A 263 -10.64 -5.29 8.38
C PHE A 263 -9.93 -6.48 9.04
N GLU A 264 -10.65 -7.58 9.29
CA GLU A 264 -10.07 -8.83 9.79
C GLU A 264 -8.99 -9.34 8.83
N SER A 265 -9.29 -9.38 7.53
CA SER A 265 -8.31 -9.78 6.51
C SER A 265 -7.17 -8.77 6.38
N SER A 266 -7.45 -7.47 6.50
CA SER A 266 -6.42 -6.42 6.54
C SER A 266 -5.41 -6.65 7.67
N SER A 267 -5.87 -7.08 8.84
CA SER A 267 -5.02 -7.44 9.97
C SER A 267 -4.31 -8.79 9.74
N LYS A 268 -5.06 -9.87 9.50
CA LYS A 268 -4.52 -11.24 9.47
C LYS A 268 -3.66 -11.54 8.24
N ASN A 269 -4.07 -11.04 7.08
CA ASN A 269 -3.44 -11.37 5.79
C ASN A 269 -2.64 -10.18 5.21
N GLY A 270 -3.00 -8.95 5.57
CA GLY A 270 -2.29 -7.73 5.17
C GLY A 270 -1.25 -7.23 6.19
N ASN A 271 -1.34 -7.67 7.44
CA ASN A 271 -0.50 -7.18 8.54
C ASN A 271 -0.44 -5.64 8.55
N VAL A 272 -1.63 -5.02 8.47
CA VAL A 272 -1.76 -3.57 8.28
C VAL A 272 -1.11 -2.79 9.41
N ALA A 273 -0.32 -1.79 9.08
CA ALA A 273 0.42 -0.98 10.03
C ALA A 273 -0.48 -0.09 10.89
N MET A 274 -1.58 0.42 10.31
CA MET A 274 -2.52 1.30 11.00
C MET A 274 -3.97 1.01 10.63
N MET A 275 -4.88 1.38 11.53
CA MET A 275 -6.30 1.47 11.23
C MET A 275 -6.83 2.82 11.71
N MET A 276 -7.68 3.43 10.89
CA MET A 276 -8.35 4.68 11.21
C MET A 276 -9.77 4.35 11.64
N CYS A 277 -10.17 4.82 12.82
CA CYS A 277 -11.53 4.64 13.28
C CYS A 277 -12.54 5.35 12.36
N ALA A 278 -13.77 4.85 12.35
CA ALA A 278 -14.93 5.61 11.90
C ALA A 278 -15.12 6.82 12.81
N LEU A 279 -15.93 7.77 12.34
CA LEU A 279 -16.26 8.96 13.11
C LEU A 279 -16.95 8.58 14.43
N PRO A 280 -16.76 9.37 15.49
CA PRO A 280 -17.30 9.06 16.80
C PRO A 280 -18.83 9.02 16.75
N GLU A 281 -19.39 8.10 17.53
CA GLU A 281 -20.78 8.18 17.93
C GLU A 281 -20.95 9.38 18.86
N SER A 282 -21.94 10.23 18.62
CA SER A 282 -22.30 11.24 19.62
C SER A 282 -23.10 10.54 20.71
N GLU A 283 -22.54 10.37 21.90
CA GLU A 283 -23.35 10.05 23.09
C GLU A 283 -24.45 11.12 23.23
N ARG A 284 -25.72 10.71 23.18
CA ARG A 284 -26.86 11.52 23.62
C ARG A 284 -27.59 10.78 24.72
#